data_AF-W6KJQ0-F1
#
_entry.id   AF-W6KJQ0-F1
#
_cell.length_a   1.000
_cell.length_b   1.000
_cell.length_c   1.000
_cell.angle_alpha   90.00
_cell.angle_beta   90.00
_cell.angle_gamma   90.00
#
_symmetry.space_group_name_H-M   'P 1'
#
loop_
_entity.id
_entity.type
_entity.pdbx_description
1 polymer ?
#
loop_
_entity_poly.entity_id
_entity_poly.type
_entity_poly.pdbx_seq_one_letter_code
_entity_poly.pdbx_strand_id
1 'polypeptide(L)'
;MQIVEEFLRLRSEGKGEEAYQLLAPGASFGCPWGGMHHGKRVRELLADEKNFVKKGYLDVVPIEEIAEGTFQRKFKWDRGMEESGNLGRWYFRLLPNWREIYFVEDGKIKLVTADKLLRRRSIFYLLGLT
;
A
#
# COMPACT_ATOMS: atom_id res chain seq x y z
N MET A 1 13.55 7.45 5.36
CA MET A 1 12.62 6.78 6.29
C MET A 1 11.60 7.74 6.90
N GLN A 2 12.02 8.78 7.62
CA GLN A 2 11.13 9.72 8.33
C GLN A 2 9.98 10.31 7.48
N ILE A 3 10.24 10.65 6.21
CA ILE A 3 9.18 11.16 5.33
C ILE A 3 8.09 10.14 4.99
N VAL A 4 8.44 8.85 4.90
CA VAL A 4 7.49 7.77 4.60
C VAL A 4 6.60 7.52 5.83
N GLU A 5 7.20 7.53 7.02
CA GLU A 5 6.47 7.43 8.29
C GLU A 5 5.49 8.59 8.46
N GLU A 6 5.96 9.81 8.22
CA GLU A 6 5.11 11.01 8.30
C GLU A 6 4.00 10.98 7.26
N PHE A 7 4.30 10.57 6.03
CA PHE A 7 3.30 10.40 4.97
C PHE A 7 2.20 9.40 5.36
N LEU A 8 2.57 8.26 5.94
CA LEU A 8 1.62 7.26 6.40
C LEU A 8 0.82 7.73 7.62
N ARG A 9 1.46 8.43 8.56
CA ARG A 9 0.81 9.03 9.73
C ARG A 9 -0.27 10.03 9.30
N LEU A 10 0.07 10.98 8.42
CA LEU A 10 -0.88 11.98 7.91
C LEU A 10 -2.07 11.32 7.21
N ARG A 11 -1.83 10.29 6.40
CA ARG A 11 -2.91 9.53 5.75
C ARG A 11 -3.80 8.81 6.77
N SER A 12 -3.21 8.19 7.78
CA SER A 12 -3.96 7.51 8.85
C SER A 12 -4.87 8.48 9.61
N GLU A 13 -4.41 9.72 9.81
CA GLU A 13 -5.14 10.82 10.46
C GLU A 13 -6.17 11.51 9.53
N GLY A 14 -6.27 11.09 8.26
CA GLY A 14 -7.17 11.72 7.29
C GLY A 14 -6.69 13.09 6.80
N LYS A 15 -5.40 13.42 6.99
CA LYS A 15 -4.75 14.66 6.55
C LYS A 15 -4.13 14.50 5.16
N GLY A 16 -4.94 14.06 4.20
CA GLY A 16 -4.47 13.75 2.85
C GLY A 16 -3.85 14.93 2.10
N GLU A 17 -4.34 16.14 2.33
CA GLU A 17 -3.79 17.36 1.70
C GLU A 17 -2.37 17.69 2.22
N GLU A 18 -2.11 17.43 3.50
CA GLU A 18 -0.77 17.56 4.09
C GLU A 18 0.16 16.45 3.59
N ALA A 19 -0.36 15.21 3.52
CA ALA A 19 0.38 14.07 2.96
C ALA A 19 0.79 14.33 1.51
N TYR A 20 -0.08 14.96 0.70
CA TYR A 20 0.23 15.33 -0.67
C TYR A 20 1.43 16.28 -0.77
N GLN A 21 1.65 17.16 0.22
CA GLN A 21 2.81 18.06 0.22
C GLN A 21 4.14 17.33 0.36
N LEU A 22 4.15 16.08 0.82
CA LEU A 22 5.36 15.25 0.94
C LEU A 22 5.74 14.56 -0.38
N LEU A 23 4.85 14.60 -1.37
CA LEU A 23 5.11 14.06 -2.69
C LEU A 23 5.91 15.05 -3.55
N ALA A 24 6.74 14.52 -4.44
CA ALA A 24 7.41 15.33 -5.45
C ALA A 24 6.40 15.81 -6.51
N PRO A 25 6.65 16.94 -7.18
CA PRO A 25 5.87 17.33 -8.36
C PRO A 25 5.87 16.20 -9.40
N GLY A 26 4.68 15.82 -9.88
CA GLY A 26 4.54 14.73 -10.86
C GLY A 26 4.68 13.31 -10.28
N ALA A 27 4.70 13.16 -8.95
CA ALA A 27 4.77 11.85 -8.32
C ALA A 27 3.65 10.92 -8.77
N SER A 28 4.00 9.63 -8.86
CA SER A 28 3.05 8.56 -9.16
C SER A 28 2.68 7.83 -7.88
N PHE A 29 1.41 7.47 -7.74
CA PHE A 29 0.89 6.95 -6.49
C PHE A 29 -0.02 5.75 -6.73
N GLY A 30 0.46 4.58 -6.32
CA GLY A 30 -0.30 3.35 -6.23
C GLY A 30 -0.88 3.19 -4.83
N CYS A 31 -2.12 2.72 -4.75
CA CYS A 31 -2.72 2.36 -3.47
C CYS A 31 -3.48 1.02 -3.56
N PRO A 32 -3.75 0.37 -2.42
CA PRO A 32 -4.55 -0.85 -2.40
C PRO A 32 -6.00 -0.70 -2.90
N TRP A 33 -6.52 0.53 -3.03
CA TRP A 33 -7.90 0.81 -3.45
C TRP A 33 -8.09 1.02 -4.96
N GLY A 34 -7.02 1.17 -5.72
CA GLY A 34 -7.03 1.49 -7.14
C GLY A 34 -5.60 1.68 -7.60
N GLY A 35 -5.28 1.22 -8.81
CA GLY A 35 -3.91 1.07 -9.32
C GLY A 35 -3.04 2.34 -9.34
N MET A 36 -2.23 2.51 -10.37
CA MET A 36 -1.35 3.70 -10.41
C MET A 36 -2.15 4.97 -10.73
N HIS A 37 -1.95 6.02 -9.94
CA HIS A 37 -2.57 7.34 -10.11
C HIS A 37 -1.50 8.41 -10.34
N HIS A 38 -1.89 9.46 -11.08
CA HIS A 38 -0.99 10.55 -11.48
C HIS A 38 -1.68 11.91 -11.42
N GLY A 39 -0.87 12.97 -11.28
CA GLY A 39 -1.34 14.35 -11.35
C GLY A 39 -2.42 14.68 -10.31
N LYS A 40 -3.46 15.42 -10.73
CA LYS A 40 -4.56 15.87 -9.85
C LYS A 40 -5.24 14.73 -9.10
N ARG A 41 -5.28 13.52 -9.69
CA ARG A 41 -5.96 12.37 -9.11
C ARG A 41 -5.32 11.90 -7.81
N VAL A 42 -4.00 12.07 -7.66
CA VAL A 42 -3.28 11.71 -6.44
C VAL A 42 -3.77 12.56 -5.26
N ARG A 43 -3.88 13.87 -5.48
CA ARG A 43 -4.38 14.81 -4.48
C ARG A 43 -5.82 14.51 -4.09
N GLU A 44 -6.71 14.33 -5.08
CA GLU A 44 -8.12 13.99 -4.83
C GLU A 44 -8.25 12.71 -4.01
N LEU A 45 -7.52 11.65 -4.38
CA LEU A 45 -7.57 10.38 -3.68
C LEU A 45 -7.09 10.52 -2.23
N LEU A 46 -5.94 11.15 -2.00
CA LEU A 46 -5.43 11.37 -0.64
C LEU A 46 -6.41 12.20 0.20
N ALA A 47 -6.98 13.27 -0.36
CA ALA A 47 -7.97 14.08 0.34
C ALA A 47 -9.24 13.29 0.69
N ASP A 48 -9.67 12.39 -0.19
CA ASP A 48 -10.84 11.53 0.00
C ASP A 48 -10.59 10.34 0.92
N GLU A 49 -9.33 9.94 1.17
CA GLU A 49 -8.99 8.83 2.07
C GLU A 49 -9.59 9.01 3.47
N LYS A 50 -9.82 10.25 3.92
CA LYS A 50 -10.49 10.53 5.19
C LYS A 50 -11.88 9.86 5.31
N ASN A 51 -12.58 9.70 4.18
CA ASN A 51 -13.93 9.16 4.09
C ASN A 51 -13.96 7.63 3.89
N PHE A 52 -12.80 6.97 3.71
CA PHE A 52 -12.76 5.53 3.50
C PHE A 52 -13.07 4.78 4.80
N VAL A 53 -14.04 3.87 4.74
CA VAL A 53 -14.48 3.08 5.91
C VAL A 53 -13.43 2.05 6.35
N LYS A 54 -12.55 1.60 5.44
CA LYS A 54 -11.50 0.61 5.74
C LYS A 54 -10.13 1.19 5.40
N LYS A 55 -9.35 1.51 6.43
CA LYS A 55 -8.00 2.08 6.32
C LYS A 55 -6.91 1.21 6.95
N GLY A 56 -7.19 -0.06 7.24
CA GLY A 56 -6.21 -0.96 7.88
C GLY A 56 -4.91 -1.15 7.09
N TYR A 57 -4.88 -0.81 5.79
CA TYR A 57 -3.63 -0.74 5.05
C TYR A 57 -2.70 0.38 5.54
N LEU A 58 -3.21 1.42 6.21
CA LEU A 58 -2.43 2.50 6.84
C LEU A 58 -2.00 2.18 8.27
N ASP A 59 -2.30 0.98 8.78
CA ASP A 59 -1.88 0.56 10.11
C ASP A 59 -0.34 0.60 10.22
N VAL A 60 0.13 0.91 11.43
CA VAL A 60 1.55 0.98 11.73
C VAL A 60 2.17 -0.39 11.56
N VAL A 61 3.07 -0.51 10.58
CA VAL A 61 3.84 -1.72 10.30
C VAL A 61 5.30 -1.31 10.04
N PRO A 62 6.27 -2.22 10.24
CA PRO A 62 7.67 -1.92 9.98
C PRO A 62 7.91 -1.45 8.54
N ILE A 63 8.71 -0.40 8.42
CA ILE A 63 9.24 0.10 7.15
C ILE A 63 10.69 -0.32 7.08
N GLU A 64 11.07 -0.96 5.99
CA GLU A 64 12.42 -1.46 5.73
C GLU A 64 13.03 -0.65 4.59
N GLU A 65 14.26 -0.16 4.76
CA GLU A 65 15.07 0.36 3.64
C GLU A 65 15.66 -0.82 2.87
N ILE A 66 15.42 -0.89 1.56
CA ILE A 66 15.87 -2.00 0.70
C ILE A 66 16.93 -1.59 -0.31
N ALA A 67 17.06 -0.29 -0.55
CA ALA A 67 18.13 0.36 -1.31
C ALA A 67 18.14 1.84 -0.91
N GLU A 68 19.19 2.58 -1.28
CA GLU A 68 19.28 4.01 -1.02
C GLU A 68 18.03 4.74 -1.56
N GLY A 69 17.36 5.48 -0.67
CA GLY A 69 16.13 6.21 -1.01
C GLY A 69 14.92 5.32 -1.31
N THR A 70 15.02 4.00 -1.15
CA THR A 70 13.94 3.05 -1.47
C THR A 70 13.49 2.29 -0.22
N PHE A 71 12.24 2.46 0.14
CA PHE A 71 11.64 1.87 1.33
C PHE A 71 10.53 0.91 0.95
N GLN A 72 10.35 -0.17 1.71
CA GLN A 72 9.19 -1.06 1.57
C GLN A 72 8.48 -1.23 2.90
N ARG A 73 7.18 -1.55 2.81
CA ARG A 73 6.45 -2.14 3.94
C ARG A 73 5.54 -3.25 3.45
N LYS A 74 5.28 -4.21 4.34
CA LYS A 74 4.39 -5.35 4.07
C LYS A 74 3.32 -5.40 5.14
N PHE A 75 2.07 -5.57 4.71
CA PHE A 75 0.94 -5.62 5.63
C PHE A 75 -0.12 -6.59 5.13
N LYS A 76 -0.99 -7.01 6.04
CA LYS A 76 -2.15 -7.87 5.76
C LYS A 76 -3.40 -7.02 5.84
N TRP A 77 -4.18 -6.97 4.77
CA TRP A 77 -5.37 -6.14 4.76
C TRP A 77 -6.41 -6.64 3.78
N ASP A 78 -7.65 -6.77 4.23
CA ASP A 78 -8.80 -7.10 3.39
C ASP A 78 -9.55 -5.81 2.99
N ARG A 79 -9.51 -5.50 1.70
CA ARG A 79 -10.21 -4.35 1.11
C ARG A 79 -11.72 -4.52 1.04
N GLY A 80 -12.25 -5.68 1.42
CA GLY A 80 -13.69 -5.96 1.42
C GLY A 80 -14.28 -6.09 0.02
N MET A 81 -13.44 -6.46 -0.95
CA MET A 81 -13.86 -6.76 -2.33
C MET A 81 -13.78 -8.27 -2.52
N GLU A 82 -14.81 -8.84 -3.14
CA GLU A 82 -14.78 -10.22 -3.59
C GLU A 82 -13.82 -10.32 -4.79
N GLU A 83 -12.55 -10.60 -4.51
CA GLU A 83 -11.56 -10.87 -5.55
C GLU A 83 -11.36 -12.38 -5.66
N SER A 84 -11.56 -12.92 -6.87
CA SER A 84 -11.11 -14.27 -7.20
C SER A 84 -9.62 -14.40 -6.86
N GLY A 85 -9.28 -15.29 -5.92
CA GLY A 85 -7.93 -15.44 -5.37
C GLY A 85 -7.75 -15.02 -3.90
N ASN A 86 -8.74 -14.35 -3.28
CA ASN A 86 -8.78 -14.14 -1.81
C ASN A 86 -9.36 -15.33 -1.05
N LEU A 87 -9.98 -16.28 -1.76
CA LEU A 87 -10.62 -17.48 -1.22
C LEU A 87 -9.59 -18.53 -0.78
N GLY A 88 -8.81 -18.23 0.27
CA GLY A 88 -8.49 -19.29 1.21
C GLY A 88 -9.79 -19.67 1.89
N ARG A 89 -10.22 -20.93 1.74
CA ARG A 89 -11.43 -21.51 2.35
C ARG A 89 -11.82 -20.75 3.61
N TRP A 90 -13.06 -20.25 3.58
CA TRP A 90 -13.82 -19.43 4.54
C TRP A 90 -13.65 -19.75 6.05
N TYR A 91 -12.89 -20.77 6.42
CA TYR A 91 -12.66 -21.26 7.77
C TYR A 91 -11.35 -20.77 8.41
N PHE A 92 -10.34 -20.36 7.63
CA PHE A 92 -9.09 -19.77 8.13
C PHE A 92 -8.89 -18.39 7.51
N ARG A 93 -9.13 -17.31 8.28
CA ARG A 93 -9.02 -15.89 7.89
C ARG A 93 -7.62 -15.51 7.38
N LEU A 94 -7.26 -15.93 6.18
CA LEU A 94 -6.00 -15.60 5.51
C LEU A 94 -6.18 -14.31 4.70
N LEU A 95 -5.97 -13.17 5.36
CA LEU A 95 -5.93 -11.85 4.72
C LEU A 95 -4.85 -11.81 3.63
N PRO A 96 -5.08 -11.10 2.50
CA PRO A 96 -4.06 -10.95 1.48
C PRO A 96 -2.90 -10.10 2.01
N ASN A 97 -1.69 -10.49 1.59
CA ASN A 97 -0.48 -9.72 1.87
C ASN A 97 -0.29 -8.67 0.77
N TRP A 98 0.03 -7.46 1.18
CA TRP A 98 0.35 -6.34 0.31
C TRP A 98 1.78 -5.90 0.53
N ARG A 99 2.39 -5.37 -0.51
CA ARG A 99 3.68 -4.68 -0.46
C ARG A 99 3.50 -3.28 -1.01
N GLU A 100 3.85 -2.29 -0.20
CA GLU A 100 4.03 -0.93 -0.68
C GLU A 100 5.52 -0.61 -0.78
N ILE A 101 5.92 0.07 -1.85
CA ILE A 101 7.30 0.53 -2.08
C ILE A 101 7.28 2.04 -2.28
N TYR A 102 8.22 2.72 -1.66
CA TYR A 102 8.38 4.17 -1.74
C TYR A 102 9.75 4.49 -2.31
N PHE A 103 9.78 5.34 -3.34
CA PHE A 103 11.00 5.93 -3.86
C PHE A 103 11.05 7.39 -3.40
N VAL A 104 12.08 7.72 -2.65
CA VAL A 104 12.33 9.02 -2.05
C VAL A 104 13.58 9.61 -2.66
N GLU A 105 13.47 10.84 -3.13
CA GLU A 105 14.57 11.61 -3.70
C GLU A 105 14.38 13.07 -3.30
N ASP A 106 15.47 13.75 -2.94
CA ASP A 106 15.47 15.14 -2.47
C ASP A 106 14.47 15.42 -1.33
N GLY A 107 14.30 14.45 -0.43
CA GLY A 107 13.37 14.57 0.70
C GLY A 107 11.90 14.65 0.26
N LYS A 108 11.55 14.11 -0.90
CA LYS A 108 10.17 13.98 -1.39
C LYS A 108 9.92 12.57 -1.92
N ILE A 109 8.68 12.11 -1.83
CA ILE A 109 8.28 10.80 -2.39
C ILE A 109 7.95 10.99 -3.88
N LYS A 110 8.70 10.35 -4.77
CA LYS A 110 8.48 10.38 -6.23
C LYS A 110 7.53 9.29 -6.72
N LEU A 111 7.57 8.11 -6.10
CA LEU A 111 6.75 6.98 -6.49
C LEU A 111 6.31 6.19 -5.26
N VAL A 112 5.03 5.85 -5.22
CA VAL A 112 4.49 4.82 -4.34
C VAL A 112 3.94 3.69 -5.22
N THR A 113 4.35 2.45 -5.01
CA THR A 113 3.67 1.28 -5.58
C THR A 113 2.91 0.55 -4.49
N ALA A 114 1.84 -0.15 -4.86
CA ALA A 114 1.04 -0.96 -3.93
C ALA A 114 0.60 -2.24 -4.64
N ASP A 115 1.30 -3.34 -4.35
CA ASP A 115 1.14 -4.61 -5.05
C ASP A 115 0.61 -5.68 -4.10
N LYS A 116 -0.43 -6.39 -4.55
CA LYS A 116 -0.88 -7.60 -3.87
C LYS A 116 0.13 -8.71 -4.12
N LEU A 117 0.71 -9.25 -3.05
CA LEU A 117 1.62 -10.37 -3.16
C LEU A 117 0.82 -11.66 -3.38
N LEU A 118 1.11 -12.35 -4.49
CA LEU A 118 0.58 -13.69 -4.73
C LEU A 118 0.97 -14.60 -3.56
N ARG A 119 0.03 -15.45 -3.12
CA ARG A 119 0.34 -16.48 -2.12
C ARG A 119 1.51 -17.31 -2.63
N ARG A 120 2.53 -17.52 -1.80
CA ARG A 120 3.52 -18.58 -2.07
C ARG A 120 2.73 -19.86 -2.33
N ARG A 121 3.07 -20.54 -3.44
CA ARG A 121 2.31 -21.66 -4.03
C ARG A 121 1.84 -22.63 -2.94
N SER A 122 0.60 -23.10 -3.05
CA SER A 122 0.00 -23.96 -2.02
C SER A 122 0.87 -25.20 -1.78
N ILE A 123 0.73 -25.84 -0.61
CA ILE A 123 1.39 -27.14 -0.34
C ILE A 123 1.07 -28.16 -1.45
N PHE A 124 -0.10 -28.11 -2.09
CA PHE A 124 -0.42 -28.98 -3.22
C PHE A 124 0.52 -28.80 -4.41
N TYR A 125 0.97 -27.58 -4.68
CA TYR A 125 2.01 -27.33 -5.69
C TYR A 125 3.36 -27.91 -5.28
N LEU A 126 3.74 -27.80 -4.00
CA LEU A 126 4.97 -28.40 -3.46
C LEU A 126 4.93 -29.93 -3.49
N LEU A 127 3.74 -30.52 -3.40
CA LEU A 127 3.49 -31.95 -3.49
C LEU A 127 3.28 -32.45 -4.93
N GLY A 128 3.47 -31.60 -5.94
CA GLY A 128 3.29 -31.97 -7.36
C GLY A 128 1.85 -32.29 -7.74
N LEU A 129 0.89 -31.93 -6.89
CA LEU A 129 -0.54 -32.05 -7.16
C LEU A 129 -1.02 -30.77 -7.84
N THR A 130 -0.62 -30.60 -9.10
CA THR A 130 -1.31 -29.75 -10.08
C THR A 130 -2.06 -30.64 -11.04
#